data_AF-Q0ART0-F1
#
_entry.id   AF-Q0ART0-F1
#
_cell.length_a   1.000
_cell.length_b   1.000
_cell.length_c   1.000
_cell.angle_alpha   90.00
_cell.angle_beta   90.00
_cell.angle_gamma   90.00
#
_symmetry.space_group_name_H-M   'P 1'
#
loop_
_entity.id
_entity.type
_entity.pdbx_description
1 polymer ?
#
loop_
_entity_poly.entity_id
_entity_poly.type
_entity_poly.pdbx_seq_one_letter_code
_entity_poly.pdbx_strand_id
1 'polypeptide(L)'
;MSRSNTLSILFAIIALVAGGGFLVFGTIALAGVTMSVHGWIALGLGIVVSLALGTGLTTVLVISRRRGYDEAAYNAGGLAPSDDQV
;
A
#
# COMPACT_ATOMS: atom_id res chain seq x y z
N MET A 1 12.02 6.07 -21.53
CA MET A 1 11.30 5.71 -20.29
C MET A 1 12.33 5.57 -19.18
N SER A 2 12.20 6.30 -18.07
CA SER A 2 13.11 6.15 -16.93
C SER A 2 12.95 4.74 -16.34
N ARG A 3 14.04 4.12 -15.86
CA ARG A 3 14.00 2.75 -15.31
C ARG A 3 12.95 2.58 -14.21
N SER A 4 12.67 3.66 -13.46
CA SER A 4 11.59 3.72 -12.47
C SER A 4 10.19 3.55 -13.08
N ASN A 5 9.92 4.14 -14.25
CA ASN A 5 8.61 4.01 -14.91
C ASN A 5 8.38 2.57 -15.42
N THR A 6 9.43 1.92 -15.91
CA THR A 6 9.36 0.52 -16.36
C THR A 6 9.06 -0.43 -15.19
N LEU A 7 9.65 -0.19 -14.01
CA LEU A 7 9.38 -0.99 -12.81
C LEU A 7 7.93 -0.80 -12.32
N SER A 8 7.42 0.42 -12.31
CA SER A 8 6.03 0.70 -11.92
C SER A 8 5.02 0.02 -12.87
N ILE A 9 5.28 0.06 -14.18
CA ILE A 9 4.42 -0.59 -15.19
C ILE A 9 4.47 -2.12 -15.02
N LEU A 10 5.66 -2.70 -14.84
CA LEU A 10 5.81 -4.15 -14.64
C LEU A 10 5.06 -4.62 -13.39
N PHE A 11 5.19 -3.89 -12.29
CA PHE A 11 4.46 -4.18 -11.05
C PHE A 11 2.94 -4.12 -11.25
N ALA A 12 2.45 -3.08 -11.94
CA ALA A 12 1.03 -2.94 -12.24
C ALA A 12 0.49 -4.11 -13.07
N ILE A 13 1.24 -4.57 -14.09
CA ILE A 13 0.87 -5.72 -14.92
C ILE A 13 0.81 -7.00 -14.09
N ILE A 14 1.81 -7.25 -13.23
CA ILE A 14 1.83 -8.44 -12.36
C ILE A 14 0.63 -8.44 -11.41
N ALA A 15 0.34 -7.30 -10.78
CA ALA A 15 -0.82 -7.16 -9.89
C ALA A 15 -2.14 -7.43 -10.63
N LEU A 16 -2.27 -6.95 -11.88
CA LEU A 16 -3.46 -7.14 -12.70
C LEU A 16 -3.63 -8.61 -13.12
N VAL A 17 -2.55 -9.29 -13.51
CA VAL A 17 -2.57 -10.72 -13.85
C VAL A 17 -2.90 -11.58 -12.62
N ALA A 18 -2.26 -11.31 -11.48
CA ALA A 18 -2.54 -12.03 -10.23
C ALA A 18 -3.98 -11.82 -9.76
N GLY A 19 -4.48 -10.58 -9.80
CA GLY A 19 -5.86 -10.24 -9.48
C GLY A 19 -6.84 -10.92 -10.43
N GLY A 20 -6.59 -10.88 -11.74
CA GLY A 20 -7.40 -11.56 -12.74
C GLY A 20 -7.47 -13.08 -12.54
N GLY A 21 -6.32 -13.72 -12.29
CA GLY A 21 -6.24 -15.14 -11.99
C GLY A 21 -7.00 -15.52 -10.71
N PHE A 22 -6.90 -14.71 -9.65
CA PHE A 22 -7.66 -14.90 -8.42
C PHE A 22 -9.17 -14.79 -8.63
N LEU A 23 -9.63 -13.83 -9.45
CA LEU A 23 -11.05 -13.70 -9.78
C LEU A 23 -11.57 -14.91 -10.56
N VAL A 24 -10.85 -15.36 -11.60
CA VAL A 24 -11.22 -16.55 -12.37
C VAL A 24 -11.27 -17.77 -11.46
N PHE A 25 -10.25 -17.99 -10.63
CA PHE A 25 -10.23 -19.06 -9.65
C PHE A 25 -11.41 -18.99 -8.69
N GLY A 26 -11.71 -17.80 -8.17
CA GLY A 26 -12.85 -17.57 -7.27
C GLY A 26 -14.19 -17.91 -7.93
N THR A 27 -14.41 -17.55 -9.20
CA THR A 27 -15.67 -17.87 -9.90
C THR A 27 -15.88 -19.38 -10.10
N ILE A 28 -14.80 -20.14 -10.30
CA ILE A 28 -14.86 -21.60 -10.47
C ILE A 28 -15.00 -22.28 -9.11
N ALA A 29 -14.19 -21.90 -8.13
CA ALA A 29 -14.14 -22.51 -6.80
C ALA A 29 -15.40 -22.23 -5.97
N LEU A 30 -16.06 -21.09 -6.21
CA LEU A 30 -17.24 -20.65 -5.49
C LEU A 30 -18.53 -20.78 -6.33
N ALA A 31 -18.49 -21.59 -7.40
CA ALA A 31 -19.64 -21.81 -8.27
C ALA A 31 -20.86 -22.31 -7.47
N GLY A 32 -21.98 -21.60 -7.58
CA GLY A 32 -23.24 -21.93 -6.89
C GLY A 32 -23.40 -21.32 -5.49
N VAL A 33 -22.37 -20.65 -4.96
CA VAL A 33 -22.48 -19.91 -3.69
C VAL A 33 -23.06 -18.52 -3.96
N THR A 34 -24.24 -18.26 -3.43
CA THR A 34 -24.85 -16.92 -3.46
C THR A 34 -24.59 -16.22 -2.14
N MET A 35 -23.92 -15.07 -2.19
CA MET A 35 -23.63 -14.28 -0.99
C MET A 35 -24.82 -13.36 -0.68
N SER A 36 -25.23 -13.31 0.59
CA SER A 36 -26.29 -12.39 1.03
C SER A 36 -25.84 -10.92 0.92
N VAL A 37 -26.81 -10.00 0.93
CA VAL A 37 -26.56 -8.55 0.85
C VAL A 37 -25.56 -8.07 1.92
N HIS A 38 -25.63 -8.63 3.13
CA HIS A 38 -24.69 -8.29 4.21
C HIS A 38 -23.24 -8.66 3.86
N GLY A 39 -23.05 -9.78 3.17
CA GLY A 39 -21.73 -10.24 2.74
C GLY A 39 -21.09 -9.31 1.72
N TRP A 40 -21.87 -8.83 0.75
CA TRP A 40 -21.41 -7.85 -0.23
C TRP A 40 -21.05 -6.50 0.41
N ILE A 41 -21.85 -6.05 1.37
CA ILE A 41 -21.57 -4.81 2.11
C ILE A 41 -20.29 -4.95 2.94
N ALA A 42 -20.14 -6.08 3.66
CA ALA A 42 -18.94 -6.34 4.44
C ALA A 42 -17.68 -6.40 3.57
N LEU A 43 -17.75 -7.06 2.40
CA LEU A 43 -16.65 -7.14 1.45
C LEU A 43 -16.31 -5.77 0.86
N GLY A 44 -17.30 -5.01 0.42
CA GLY A 44 -17.10 -3.66 -0.10
C GLY A 44 -16.48 -2.73 0.93
N LEU A 45 -16.99 -2.75 2.16
CA LEU A 45 -16.46 -1.95 3.26
C LEU A 45 -15.02 -2.34 3.60
N GLY A 46 -14.74 -3.65 3.68
CA GLY A 46 -13.40 -4.16 3.95
C GLY A 46 -12.37 -3.71 2.91
N ILE A 47 -12.75 -3.72 1.62
CA ILE A 47 -11.90 -3.22 0.52
C ILE A 47 -11.64 -1.73 0.69
N VAL A 48 -12.67 -0.92 0.92
CA VAL A 48 -12.54 0.54 1.07
C VAL A 48 -11.67 0.90 2.27
N VAL A 49 -11.88 0.26 3.41
CA VAL A 49 -11.07 0.49 4.63
C VAL A 49 -9.62 0.11 4.37
N SER A 50 -9.36 -1.04 3.74
CA SER A 50 -8.01 -1.49 3.41
C SER A 50 -7.29 -0.53 2.47
N LEU A 51 -7.97 -0.04 1.44
CA LEU A 51 -7.43 0.96 0.51
C LEU A 51 -7.14 2.28 1.21
N ALA A 52 -8.06 2.75 2.05
CA ALA A 52 -7.87 3.98 2.83
C ALA A 52 -6.68 3.86 3.78
N LEU A 53 -6.53 2.72 4.46
CA LEU A 53 -5.38 2.47 5.33
C LEU A 53 -4.08 2.37 4.54
N GLY A 54 -4.03 1.58 3.48
CA GLY A 54 -2.82 1.41 2.68
C GLY A 54 -2.34 2.71 2.02
N THR A 55 -3.27 3.47 1.42
CA THR A 55 -2.96 4.78 0.83
C THR A 55 -2.65 5.82 1.90
N GLY A 56 -3.37 5.83 3.02
CA GLY A 56 -3.13 6.72 4.15
C GLY A 56 -1.74 6.54 4.76
N LEU A 57 -1.36 5.29 5.04
CA LEU A 57 -0.03 4.93 5.53
C LEU A 57 1.07 5.43 4.59
N THR A 58 0.92 5.14 3.28
CA THR A 58 1.91 5.56 2.28
C THR A 58 1.98 7.09 2.16
N THR A 59 0.83 7.77 2.25
CA THR A 59 0.73 9.24 2.17
C THR A 59 1.43 9.92 3.34
N VAL A 60 1.21 9.42 4.56
CA VAL A 60 1.86 9.95 5.77
C VAL A 60 3.38 9.84 5.66
N LEU A 61 3.91 8.71 5.20
CA LEU A 61 5.36 8.52 5.02
C LEU A 61 5.95 9.53 4.01
N VAL A 62 5.26 9.78 2.89
CA VAL A 62 5.69 10.76 1.89
C VAL A 62 5.66 12.18 2.47
N ILE A 63 4.63 12.52 3.26
CA ILE A 63 4.53 13.82 3.92
C ILE A 63 5.62 13.97 4.99
N SER A 64 5.91 12.91 5.76
CA SER A 64 6.93 12.91 6.81
C SER A 64 8.30 13.26 6.26
N ARG A 65 8.70 12.57 5.18
CA ARG A 65 9.96 12.84 4.47
C ARG A 65 10.02 14.28 3.96
N ARG A 66 8.92 14.82 3.41
CA ARG A 66 8.89 16.18 2.85
C ARG A 66 8.97 17.27 3.93
N ARG A 67 8.49 16.99 5.14
CA ARG A 67 8.43 17.97 6.25
C ARG A 67 9.60 17.84 7.23
N GLY A 68 10.48 16.87 7.06
CA GLY A 68 11.64 16.67 7.93
C GLY A 68 11.29 16.16 9.33
N TYR A 69 10.09 15.59 9.53
CA TYR A 69 9.70 15.04 10.84
C TYR A 69 10.64 13.90 11.27
N ASP A 70 11.13 13.11 10.32
CA ASP A 70 12.06 12.01 10.58
C ASP A 70 13.44 12.53 11.04
N GLU A 71 13.91 13.65 10.48
CA GLU A 71 15.20 14.27 10.88
C GLU A 71 15.10 15.00 12.21
N ALA A 72 13.98 15.68 12.46
CA ALA A 72 13.71 16.29 13.77
C ALA A 72 13.69 15.23 14.89
N ALA A 73 13.11 14.05 14.62
CA ALA A 73 13.13 12.93 15.54
C ALA A 73 14.54 12.35 15.75
N TYR A 74 15.35 12.23 14.68
CA TYR A 74 16.74 11.78 14.76
C TYR A 74 17.61 12.70 15.63
N ASN A 75 17.50 14.01 15.44
CA ASN A 75 18.25 15.01 16.20
C ASN A 75 17.77 15.10 17.66
N ALA A 76 16.46 15.01 17.91
CA ALA A 76 15.89 15.04 19.26
C ALA A 76 16.22 13.79 20.08
N GLY A 77 16.44 12.64 19.42
CA GLY A 77 16.89 11.40 20.04
C GLY A 77 18.35 11.41 20.49
N GLY A 78 19.09 12.51 20.27
CA GLY A 78 20.50 12.64 20.68
C GLY A 78 21.47 11.75 19.89
N LEU A 79 21.03 11.22 18.74
CA LEU A 79 21.83 10.38 17.84
C LEU A 79 22.56 11.20 16.77
N ALA A 80 22.40 12.53 16.80
CA ALA A 80 23.15 13.44 15.95
C ALA A 80 24.65 13.34 16.27
N PRO A 81 25.53 13.10 15.28
CA PRO A 81 26.96 13.15 15.47
C PRO A 81 27.32 14.50 16.10
N SER A 82 28.02 14.47 17.23
CA SER A 82 28.57 15.68 17.84
C SER A 82 29.62 16.26 16.88
N ASP A 83 29.57 17.57 16.66
CA ASP A 83 30.50 18.31 15.78
C ASP A 83 31.98 18.29 16.25
N ASP A 84 32.32 17.44 17.22
CA ASP A 84 33.65 17.23 17.81
C ASP A 84 34.46 16.10 17.13
N GLN A 85 33.98 15.55 16.01
CA GLN A 85 34.66 14.52 15.21
C GLN A 85 35.33 15.04 13.91
N VAL A 86 35.67 16.34 13.83
CA VAL A 86 36.47 16.94 12.73
C VAL A 86 37.77 17.53 13.24
#